data_AF-A0A9L0SCK7-F1
#
_entry.id   AF-A0A9L0SCK7-F1
#
_cell.length_a   1.000
_cell.length_b   1.000
_cell.length_c   1.000
_cell.angle_alpha   90.00
_cell.angle_beta   90.00
_cell.angle_gamma   90.00
#
_symmetry.space_group_name_H-M   'P 1'
#
loop_
_entity.id
_entity.type
_entity.pdbx_description
1 polymer ?
#
loop_
_entity_poly.entity_id
_entity_poly.type
_entity_poly.pdbx_seq_one_letter_code
_entity_poly.pdbx_strand_id
1 'polypeptide(L)'
;MNPVVVVHGGGASHISKDRKERVRQGIIRAATVGYNILREGGSAVDAVESAVAVLEDDPEFNAGCGSVLNVNGEVEMDASIMNGKDLSAGAVSAVRCVANPIKLARLVMEKTPHCFLTDQGAAKFAAAMGVPEVPGKQLVTERNIKRLEKEKHEKDAQKLDCQKSRLALSNRNARATEAICSFPVATFKKNKQIVENECKSRF
;
A
#
# COMPACT_ATOMS: atom_id res chain seq x y z
N MET A 1 -0.53 -28.66 26.02
CA MET A 1 0.17 -28.25 24.78
C MET A 1 0.58 -26.80 24.96
N ASN A 2 1.82 -26.43 24.69
CA ASN A 2 2.25 -25.03 24.85
C ASN A 2 1.80 -24.24 23.61
N PRO A 3 0.98 -23.17 23.76
CA PRO A 3 0.54 -22.38 22.63
C PRO A 3 1.70 -21.61 22.01
N VAL A 4 1.60 -21.33 20.71
CA VAL A 4 2.57 -20.53 19.95
C VAL A 4 1.82 -19.40 19.27
N VAL A 5 2.36 -18.18 19.36
CA VAL A 5 1.87 -17.00 18.66
C VAL A 5 3.04 -16.33 17.93
N VAL A 6 2.79 -15.84 16.72
CA VAL A 6 3.76 -15.12 15.90
C VAL A 6 3.13 -13.80 15.46
N VAL A 7 3.89 -12.72 15.58
CA VAL A 7 3.43 -11.36 15.28
C VAL A 7 4.46 -10.66 14.40
N HIS A 8 4.02 -9.87 13.41
CA HIS A 8 4.89 -9.02 12.59
C HIS A 8 4.37 -7.58 12.53
N GLY A 9 5.27 -6.62 12.37
CA GLY A 9 4.95 -5.19 12.18
C GLY A 9 5.11 -4.69 10.74
N GLY A 10 5.34 -5.59 9.77
CA GLY A 10 5.63 -5.27 8.37
C GLY A 10 7.04 -5.67 7.94
N GLY A 11 7.26 -5.92 6.63
CA GLY A 11 8.49 -6.55 6.12
C GLY A 11 9.40 -5.66 5.27
N ALA A 12 8.90 -4.57 4.69
CA ALA A 12 9.59 -3.83 3.62
C ALA A 12 10.00 -2.39 3.99
N SER A 13 9.95 -2.01 5.28
CA SER A 13 10.20 -0.63 5.71
C SER A 13 11.60 -0.45 6.29
N HIS A 14 12.29 0.62 5.87
CA HIS A 14 13.53 1.05 6.53
C HIS A 14 13.21 1.67 7.90
N ILE A 15 13.54 0.95 8.98
CA ILE A 15 13.35 1.43 10.35
C ILE A 15 14.61 2.20 10.80
N SER A 16 14.44 3.49 11.07
CA SER A 16 15.51 4.35 11.57
C SER A 16 16.02 3.89 12.94
N LYS A 17 17.30 4.15 13.25
CA LYS A 17 17.96 3.66 14.47
C LYS A 17 17.21 4.07 15.74
N ASP A 18 16.69 5.30 15.77
CA ASP A 18 15.94 5.87 16.89
C ASP A 18 14.57 5.19 17.10
N ARG A 19 14.02 4.54 16.08
CA ARG A 19 12.72 3.85 16.13
C ARG A 19 12.83 2.36 16.43
N LYS A 20 13.98 1.74 16.14
CA LYS A 20 14.16 0.27 16.23
C LYS A 20 13.69 -0.30 17.55
N GLU A 21 14.07 0.32 18.67
CA GLU A 21 13.67 -0.19 19.98
C GLU A 21 12.17 -0.01 20.24
N ARG A 22 11.57 1.13 19.84
CA ARG A 22 10.12 1.34 20.00
C ARG A 22 9.31 0.31 19.20
N VAL A 23 9.71 0.04 17.95
CA VAL A 23 9.09 -0.99 17.10
C VAL A 23 9.26 -2.38 17.73
N ARG A 24 10.47 -2.71 18.23
CA ARG A 24 10.75 -3.98 18.89
C ARG A 24 9.84 -4.18 20.11
N GLN A 25 9.70 -3.15 20.94
CA GLN A 25 8.84 -3.18 22.11
C GLN A 25 7.36 -3.31 21.74
N GLY A 26 6.91 -2.67 20.66
CA GLY A 26 5.54 -2.84 20.13
C GLY A 26 5.24 -4.29 19.74
N ILE A 27 6.16 -4.95 19.02
CA ILE A 27 6.02 -6.36 18.65
C ILE A 27 5.99 -7.26 19.89
N ILE A 28 6.87 -7.01 20.88
CA ILE A 28 6.90 -7.77 22.13
C ILE A 28 5.58 -7.62 22.89
N ARG A 29 5.04 -6.39 22.99
CA ARG A 29 3.74 -6.15 23.64
C ARG A 29 2.62 -6.93 22.97
N ALA A 30 2.50 -6.83 21.64
CA ALA A 30 1.48 -7.52 20.87
C ALA A 30 1.58 -9.05 21.01
N ALA A 31 2.78 -9.61 20.88
CA ALA A 31 3.01 -11.04 21.06
C ALA A 31 2.71 -11.51 22.49
N THR A 32 3.07 -10.70 23.49
CA THR A 32 2.83 -11.00 24.91
C THR A 32 1.33 -11.03 25.24
N VAL A 33 0.56 -10.05 24.73
CA VAL A 33 -0.89 -10.00 24.91
C VAL A 33 -1.55 -11.24 24.31
N GLY A 34 -1.25 -11.56 23.05
CA GLY A 34 -1.79 -12.76 22.39
C GLY A 34 -1.38 -14.06 23.12
N TYR A 35 -0.12 -14.16 23.55
CA TYR A 35 0.38 -15.33 24.27
C TYR A 35 -0.32 -15.54 25.62
N ASN A 36 -0.53 -14.47 26.39
CA ASN A 36 -1.19 -14.56 27.70
C ASN A 36 -2.63 -15.07 27.56
N ILE A 37 -3.39 -14.58 26.58
CA ILE A 37 -4.75 -15.06 26.29
C ILE A 37 -4.75 -16.57 26.03
N LEU A 38 -3.83 -17.07 25.21
CA LEU A 38 -3.72 -18.50 24.92
C LEU A 38 -3.33 -19.31 26.16
N ARG A 39 -2.40 -18.79 26.98
CA ARG A 39 -1.96 -19.43 28.22
C ARG A 39 -3.10 -19.55 29.24
N GLU A 40 -4.01 -18.58 29.25
CA GLU A 40 -5.18 -18.54 30.13
C GLU A 40 -6.37 -19.34 29.59
N GLY A 41 -6.22 -20.01 28.45
CA GLY A 41 -7.25 -20.88 27.87
C GLY A 41 -8.22 -20.15 26.94
N GLY A 42 -7.94 -18.90 26.56
CA GLY A 42 -8.68 -18.17 25.53
C GLY A 42 -8.52 -18.76 24.13
N SER A 43 -9.36 -18.33 23.19
CA SER A 43 -9.33 -18.87 21.83
C SER A 43 -8.21 -18.28 20.98
N ALA A 44 -7.83 -18.98 19.90
CA ALA A 44 -6.88 -18.47 18.92
C ALA A 44 -7.36 -17.14 18.28
N VAL A 45 -8.67 -16.99 18.08
CA VAL A 45 -9.29 -15.79 17.51
C VAL A 45 -9.15 -14.61 18.48
N ASP A 46 -9.42 -14.80 19.77
CA ASP A 46 -9.26 -13.75 20.80
C ASP A 46 -7.80 -13.29 20.90
N ALA A 47 -6.87 -14.24 20.82
CA ALA A 47 -5.44 -13.97 20.91
C ALA A 47 -4.94 -13.12 19.72
N VAL A 48 -5.32 -13.46 18.49
CA VAL A 48 -4.88 -12.72 17.31
C VAL A 48 -5.57 -11.36 17.18
N GLU A 49 -6.87 -11.25 17.50
CA GLU A 49 -7.57 -9.96 17.53
C GLU A 49 -6.88 -9.00 18.50
N SER A 50 -6.60 -9.47 19.73
CA SER A 50 -5.97 -8.63 20.76
C SER A 50 -4.54 -8.25 20.41
N ALA A 51 -3.76 -9.18 19.83
CA ALA A 51 -2.40 -8.89 19.38
C ALA A 51 -2.38 -7.84 18.26
N VAL A 52 -3.30 -7.94 17.29
CA VAL A 52 -3.41 -6.97 16.19
C VAL A 52 -3.95 -5.63 16.68
N ALA A 53 -4.91 -5.60 17.60
CA ALA A 53 -5.40 -4.36 18.19
C ALA A 53 -4.27 -3.57 18.88
N VAL A 54 -3.35 -4.26 19.57
CA VAL A 54 -2.15 -3.63 20.15
C VAL A 54 -1.25 -2.99 19.08
N LEU A 55 -1.14 -3.60 17.89
CA LEU A 55 -0.39 -3.01 16.78
C LEU A 55 -1.13 -1.83 16.14
N GLU A 56 -2.46 -1.89 16.04
CA GLU A 56 -3.32 -0.80 15.54
C GLU A 56 -3.33 0.41 16.48
N ASP A 57 -3.18 0.21 17.78
CA ASP A 57 -3.12 1.28 18.77
C ASP A 57 -1.72 1.94 18.83
N ASP A 58 -0.69 1.31 18.27
CA ASP A 58 0.69 1.76 18.34
C ASP A 58 1.10 2.53 17.06
N PRO A 59 1.34 3.87 17.17
CA PRO A 59 1.64 4.73 16.03
C PRO A 59 2.94 4.38 15.30
N GLU A 60 3.76 3.48 15.86
CA GLU A 60 4.97 3.01 15.19
C GLU A 60 4.67 2.11 13.99
N PHE A 61 3.51 1.48 13.93
CA PHE A 61 3.12 0.56 12.85
C PHE A 61 2.22 1.23 11.80
N ASN A 62 2.05 0.55 10.67
CA ASN A 62 1.16 0.97 9.60
C ASN A 62 -0.17 0.20 9.69
N ALA A 63 -0.94 0.47 10.74
CA ALA A 63 -2.28 -0.04 10.99
C ALA A 63 -2.94 0.88 12.04
N GLY A 64 -4.27 0.99 12.05
CA GLY A 64 -4.97 1.83 13.03
C GLY A 64 -4.42 3.26 13.10
N CYS A 65 -4.09 3.69 14.32
CA CYS A 65 -3.29 4.88 14.57
C CYS A 65 -1.86 4.68 14.06
N GLY A 66 -1.40 5.52 13.13
CA GLY A 66 -0.10 5.33 12.46
C GLY A 66 -0.19 4.75 11.06
N SER A 67 -1.40 4.54 10.54
CA SER A 67 -1.65 4.22 9.14
C SER A 67 -1.11 5.27 8.18
N VAL A 68 -0.58 4.81 7.05
CA VAL A 68 -0.17 5.67 5.92
C VAL A 68 -1.38 6.41 5.35
N LEU A 69 -1.09 7.53 4.70
CA LEU A 69 -2.11 8.40 4.16
C LEU A 69 -2.33 8.11 2.68
N ASN A 70 -3.59 8.19 2.24
CA ASN A 70 -3.93 8.21 0.83
C ASN A 70 -3.50 9.55 0.18
N VAL A 71 -3.75 9.71 -1.13
CA VAL A 71 -3.37 10.91 -1.88
C VAL A 71 -4.00 12.21 -1.35
N ASN A 72 -5.16 12.09 -0.70
CA ASN A 72 -5.91 13.18 -0.09
C ASN A 72 -5.45 13.49 1.34
N GLY A 73 -4.50 12.72 1.89
CA GLY A 73 -4.04 12.90 3.27
C GLY A 73 -4.91 12.23 4.32
N GLU A 74 -5.80 11.32 3.91
CA GLU A 74 -6.72 10.61 4.81
C GLU A 74 -6.22 9.19 5.12
N VAL A 75 -6.65 8.67 6.26
CA VAL A 75 -6.45 7.27 6.64
C VAL A 75 -7.62 6.43 6.13
N GLU A 76 -7.33 5.42 5.33
CA GLU A 76 -8.24 4.37 4.89
C GLU A 76 -7.59 3.04 5.22
N MET A 77 -8.31 2.16 5.91
CA MET A 77 -7.74 0.93 6.46
C MET A 77 -8.49 -0.31 5.99
N ASP A 78 -7.75 -1.41 5.95
CA ASP A 78 -8.25 -2.73 5.64
C ASP A 78 -7.83 -3.68 6.77
N ALA A 79 -8.68 -4.66 7.10
CA ALA A 79 -8.35 -5.72 8.05
C ALA A 79 -9.16 -6.98 7.76
N SER A 80 -8.62 -8.14 8.14
CA SER A 80 -9.29 -9.43 8.00
C SER A 80 -8.90 -10.38 9.13
N ILE A 81 -9.82 -11.25 9.51
CA ILE A 81 -9.63 -12.30 10.50
C ILE A 81 -10.31 -13.59 10.03
N MET A 82 -9.72 -14.74 10.40
CA MET A 82 -10.25 -16.06 10.04
C MET A 82 -10.08 -17.03 11.22
N ASN A 83 -11.12 -17.81 11.50
CA ASN A 83 -11.08 -18.91 12.44
C ASN A 83 -10.79 -20.22 11.71
N GLY A 84 -9.64 -20.85 12.01
CA GLY A 84 -9.25 -22.10 11.37
C GLY A 84 -10.09 -23.32 11.77
N LYS A 85 -10.88 -23.24 12.85
CA LYS A 85 -11.67 -24.37 13.36
C LYS A 85 -12.91 -24.66 12.50
N ASP A 86 -13.60 -23.61 12.08
CA ASP A 86 -14.87 -23.68 11.33
C ASP A 86 -14.82 -22.93 9.99
N LEU A 87 -13.65 -22.36 9.65
CA LEU A 87 -13.39 -21.59 8.45
C LEU A 87 -14.21 -20.30 8.34
N SER A 88 -14.82 -19.82 9.44
CA SER A 88 -15.47 -18.52 9.44
C SER A 88 -14.45 -17.40 9.21
N ALA A 89 -14.80 -16.40 8.42
CA ALA A 89 -13.93 -15.28 8.12
C ALA A 89 -14.71 -13.96 8.08
N GLY A 90 -14.02 -12.87 8.38
CA GLY A 90 -14.56 -11.52 8.29
C GLY A 90 -13.48 -10.55 7.86
N ALA A 91 -13.86 -9.57 7.05
CA ALA A 91 -12.96 -8.58 6.51
C ALA A 91 -13.67 -7.24 6.32
N VAL A 92 -12.87 -6.17 6.37
CA VAL A 92 -13.28 -4.80 6.05
C VAL A 92 -12.23 -4.14 5.17
N SER A 93 -12.68 -3.25 4.28
CA SER A 93 -11.77 -2.44 3.47
C SER A 93 -12.24 -1.01 3.29
N ALA A 94 -11.29 -0.12 3.02
CA ALA A 94 -11.49 1.33 2.89
C ALA A 94 -12.26 1.93 4.07
N VAL A 95 -12.11 1.37 5.27
CA VAL A 95 -12.78 1.89 6.46
C VAL A 95 -12.04 3.13 6.97
N ARG A 96 -12.83 4.14 7.34
CA ARG A 96 -12.37 5.39 7.94
C ARG A 96 -12.96 5.52 9.33
N CYS A 97 -12.35 6.35 10.16
CA CYS A 97 -12.89 6.73 11.47
C CYS A 97 -13.14 5.56 12.45
N VAL A 98 -12.40 4.45 12.32
CA VAL A 98 -12.47 3.29 13.22
C VAL A 98 -11.10 3.08 13.85
N ALA A 99 -11.01 3.02 15.18
CA ALA A 99 -9.72 2.88 15.88
C ALA A 99 -9.05 1.51 15.58
N ASN A 100 -9.83 0.43 15.67
CA ASN A 100 -9.36 -0.94 15.49
C ASN A 100 -10.11 -1.67 14.37
N PRO A 101 -9.67 -1.56 13.11
CA PRO A 101 -10.25 -2.31 11.99
C PRO A 101 -10.37 -3.82 12.21
N ILE A 102 -9.42 -4.46 12.93
CA ILE A 102 -9.49 -5.91 13.19
C ILE A 102 -10.71 -6.32 14.01
N LYS A 103 -11.13 -5.48 14.97
CA LYS A 103 -12.34 -5.73 15.78
C LYS A 103 -13.59 -5.63 14.92
N LEU A 104 -13.62 -4.70 13.97
CA LEU A 104 -14.72 -4.60 13.01
C LEU A 104 -14.74 -5.81 12.06
N ALA A 105 -13.59 -6.28 11.59
CA ALA A 105 -13.50 -7.51 10.80
C ALA A 105 -14.02 -8.73 11.57
N ARG A 106 -13.73 -8.83 12.88
CA ARG A 106 -14.31 -9.86 13.76
C ARG A 106 -15.83 -9.75 13.86
N LEU A 107 -16.38 -8.55 14.00
CA LEU A 107 -17.83 -8.34 13.99
C LEU A 107 -18.46 -8.79 12.68
N VAL A 108 -17.82 -8.56 11.52
CA VAL A 108 -18.30 -9.06 10.23
C VAL A 108 -18.40 -10.59 10.24
N MET A 109 -17.35 -11.27 10.74
CA MET A 109 -17.30 -12.73 10.87
C MET A 109 -18.42 -13.29 11.76
N GLU A 110 -18.69 -12.63 12.88
CA GLU A 110 -19.60 -13.17 13.91
C GLU A 110 -21.07 -12.74 13.76
N LYS A 111 -21.33 -11.59 13.12
CA LYS A 111 -22.65 -10.95 13.12
C LYS A 111 -23.31 -10.85 11.76
N THR A 112 -22.64 -11.32 10.70
CA THR A 112 -23.18 -11.24 9.35
C THR A 112 -23.04 -12.58 8.61
N PRO A 113 -23.90 -12.86 7.62
CA PRO A 113 -23.71 -14.01 6.73
C PRO A 113 -22.65 -13.74 5.64
N HIS A 114 -22.01 -12.57 5.64
CA HIS A 114 -21.04 -12.13 4.65
C HIS A 114 -19.63 -12.15 5.23
N CYS A 115 -18.62 -12.41 4.40
CA CYS A 115 -17.23 -12.44 4.86
C CYS A 115 -16.48 -11.12 4.65
N PHE A 116 -17.06 -10.15 3.92
CA PHE A 116 -16.34 -8.94 3.54
C PHE A 116 -17.30 -7.75 3.32
N LEU A 117 -17.04 -6.63 4.01
CA LEU A 117 -17.70 -5.35 3.80
C LEU A 117 -16.69 -4.28 3.38
N THR A 118 -17.13 -3.28 2.61
CA THR A 118 -16.24 -2.22 2.11
C THR A 118 -16.87 -0.83 2.26
N ASP A 119 -16.01 0.17 2.46
CA ASP A 119 -16.31 1.61 2.43
C ASP A 119 -17.60 1.96 3.21
N GLN A 120 -18.59 2.58 2.56
CA GLN A 120 -19.83 3.01 3.22
C GLN A 120 -20.63 1.85 3.81
N GLY A 121 -20.56 0.66 3.22
CA GLY A 121 -21.24 -0.53 3.75
C GLY A 121 -20.65 -0.95 5.09
N ALA A 122 -19.32 -0.95 5.19
CA ALA A 122 -18.61 -1.23 6.44
C ALA A 122 -18.85 -0.14 7.50
N ALA A 123 -18.89 1.14 7.10
CA ALA A 123 -19.16 2.25 8.02
C ALA A 123 -20.57 2.18 8.64
N LYS A 124 -21.59 1.90 7.82
CA LYS A 124 -22.97 1.69 8.31
C LYS A 124 -23.06 0.50 9.25
N PHE A 125 -22.36 -0.57 8.93
CA PHE A 125 -22.28 -1.75 9.79
C PHE A 125 -21.60 -1.45 11.13
N ALA A 126 -20.48 -0.71 11.12
CA ALA A 126 -19.78 -0.29 12.33
C ALA A 126 -20.71 0.53 13.26
N ALA A 127 -21.44 1.49 12.70
CA ALA A 127 -22.43 2.28 13.44
C ALA A 127 -23.56 1.41 14.02
N ALA A 128 -24.10 0.47 13.23
CA ALA A 128 -25.14 -0.46 13.68
C ALA A 128 -24.69 -1.40 14.80
N MET A 129 -23.39 -1.76 14.83
CA MET A 129 -22.79 -2.57 15.90
C MET A 129 -22.33 -1.74 17.10
N GLY A 130 -22.48 -0.42 17.08
CA GLY A 130 -22.09 0.47 18.18
C GLY A 130 -20.57 0.67 18.30
N VAL A 131 -19.82 0.48 17.21
CA VAL A 131 -18.38 0.77 17.20
C VAL A 131 -18.16 2.29 17.30
N PRO A 132 -17.36 2.79 18.26
CA PRO A 132 -17.11 4.21 18.40
C PRO A 132 -16.43 4.79 17.17
N GLU A 133 -16.99 5.88 16.65
CA GLU A 133 -16.35 6.65 15.59
C GLU A 133 -15.25 7.52 16.19
N VAL A 134 -14.04 7.42 15.64
CA VAL A 134 -12.90 8.28 16.00
C VAL A 134 -12.65 9.31 14.91
N PRO A 135 -12.40 10.59 15.23
CA PRO A 135 -12.03 11.57 14.22
C PRO A 135 -10.82 11.10 13.43
N GLY A 136 -10.91 11.06 12.09
CA GLY A 136 -9.82 10.57 11.24
C GLY A 136 -8.47 11.25 11.51
N LYS A 137 -8.48 12.53 11.91
CA LYS A 137 -7.27 13.28 12.32
C LYS A 137 -6.52 12.66 13.51
N GLN A 138 -7.20 11.94 14.41
CA GLN A 138 -6.57 11.25 15.54
C GLN A 138 -5.75 10.03 15.12
N LEU A 139 -6.07 9.44 13.96
CA LEU A 139 -5.33 8.30 13.40
C LEU A 139 -4.08 8.74 12.62
N VAL A 140 -4.00 10.02 12.27
CA VAL A 140 -2.92 10.62 11.50
C VAL A 140 -1.75 10.97 12.41
N THR A 141 -0.55 10.57 12.01
CA THR A 141 0.70 10.93 12.70
C THR A 141 1.51 11.94 11.88
N GLU A 142 2.25 12.81 12.55
CA GLU A 142 3.17 13.75 11.89
C GLU A 142 4.17 13.05 10.95
N ARG A 143 4.60 11.84 11.34
CA ARG A 143 5.49 10.99 10.54
C ARG A 143 4.89 10.70 9.17
N ASN A 144 3.60 10.35 9.12
CA ASN A 144 2.95 9.98 7.88
C ASN A 144 2.54 11.20 7.05
N ILE A 145 2.30 12.35 7.67
CA ILE A 145 2.15 13.63 6.97
C ILE A 145 3.45 13.95 6.21
N LYS A 146 4.59 13.98 6.91
CA LYS A 146 5.91 14.24 6.30
C LYS A 146 6.26 13.22 5.22
N ARG A 147 5.86 11.95 5.42
CA ARG A 147 6.02 10.90 4.42
C ARG A 147 5.23 11.21 3.15
N LEU A 148 3.94 11.57 3.27
CA LEU A 148 3.10 11.91 2.12
C LEU A 148 3.63 13.14 1.38
N GLU A 149 4.08 14.17 2.09
CA GLU A 149 4.70 15.36 1.50
C GLU A 149 5.94 15.00 0.67
N LYS A 150 6.83 14.18 1.23
CA LYS A 150 8.01 13.68 0.52
C LYS A 150 7.63 12.89 -0.73
N GLU A 151 6.65 11.99 -0.63
CA GLU A 151 6.16 11.21 -1.78
C GLU A 151 5.54 12.10 -2.87
N LYS A 152 4.85 13.19 -2.51
CA LYS A 152 4.33 14.18 -3.46
C LYS A 152 5.46 14.91 -4.19
N HIS A 153 6.46 15.39 -3.46
CA HIS A 153 7.63 16.06 -4.05
C HIS A 153 8.43 15.15 -4.99
N GLU A 154 8.66 13.88 -4.60
CA GLU A 154 9.37 12.91 -5.44
C GLU A 154 8.61 12.61 -6.73
N LYS A 155 7.27 12.47 -6.65
CA LYS A 155 6.42 12.28 -7.84
C LYS A 155 6.45 13.49 -8.77
N ASP A 156 6.44 14.71 -8.23
CA ASP A 156 6.50 15.93 -9.03
C ASP A 156 7.86 16.08 -9.72
N ALA A 157 8.96 15.75 -9.04
CA ALA A 157 10.29 15.72 -9.63
C ALA A 157 10.39 14.69 -10.77
N GLN A 158 9.86 13.48 -10.59
CA GLN A 158 9.81 12.45 -11.63
C GLN A 158 8.95 12.86 -12.83
N LYS A 159 7.81 13.52 -12.61
CA LYS A 159 6.98 14.08 -13.68
C LYS A 159 7.74 15.13 -14.48
N LEU A 160 8.45 16.03 -13.80
CA LEU A 160 9.24 17.08 -14.45
C LEU A 160 10.38 16.48 -15.30
N ASP A 161 11.05 15.44 -14.80
CA ASP A 161 12.10 14.73 -15.54
C ASP A 161 11.57 13.98 -16.77
N CYS A 162 10.42 13.29 -16.62
CA CYS A 162 9.73 12.62 -17.72
C CYS A 162 9.27 13.63 -18.80
N GLN A 163 8.75 14.79 -18.39
CA GLN A 163 8.36 15.86 -19.31
C GLN A 163 9.56 16.45 -20.07
N LYS A 164 10.67 16.74 -19.38
CA LYS A 164 11.92 17.20 -20.01
C LYS A 164 12.47 16.18 -20.99
N SER A 165 12.47 14.90 -20.63
CA SER A 165 12.90 13.80 -21.49
C SER A 165 12.01 13.70 -22.74
N ARG A 166 10.68 13.81 -22.59
CA ARG A 166 9.74 13.81 -23.71
C ARG A 166 9.92 15.03 -24.63
N LEU A 167 10.14 16.23 -24.06
CA LEU A 167 10.42 17.45 -24.83
C LEU A 167 11.74 17.34 -25.60
N ALA A 168 12.78 16.78 -24.98
CA ALA A 168 14.08 16.54 -25.61
C ALA A 168 14.03 15.50 -26.73
N LEU A 169 13.21 14.45 -26.61
CA LEU A 169 12.94 13.52 -27.72
C LEU A 169 12.18 14.22 -28.86
N SER A 170 11.16 15.02 -28.56
CA SER A 170 10.40 15.76 -29.58
C SER A 170 11.29 16.74 -30.37
N ASN A 171 12.15 17.50 -29.68
CA ASN A 171 13.08 18.43 -30.33
C ASN A 171 14.16 17.73 -31.16
N ARG A 172 14.63 16.53 -30.75
CA ARG A 172 15.55 15.72 -31.56
C ARG A 172 14.90 15.23 -32.84
N ASN A 173 13.65 14.77 -32.77
CA ASN A 173 12.89 14.35 -33.95
C ASN A 173 12.62 15.53 -34.91
N ALA A 174 12.28 16.71 -34.38
CA ALA A 174 12.09 17.92 -35.19
C ALA A 174 13.37 18.34 -35.94
N ARG A 175 14.53 18.32 -35.26
CA ARG A 175 15.84 18.60 -35.91
C ARG A 175 16.24 17.54 -36.93
N ALA A 176 15.91 16.26 -36.69
CA ALA A 176 16.16 15.20 -37.66
C ALA A 176 15.30 15.38 -38.92
N THR A 177 14.03 15.79 -38.79
CA THR A 177 13.16 16.09 -39.93
C THR A 177 13.60 17.33 -40.72
N GLU A 178 14.09 18.38 -40.05
CA GLU A 178 14.65 19.57 -40.71
C GLU A 178 15.96 19.25 -41.44
N ALA A 179 16.83 18.42 -40.86
CA ALA A 179 18.07 17.96 -41.50
C ALA A 179 17.81 17.10 -42.75
N ILE A 180 16.75 16.28 -42.74
CA ILE A 180 16.34 15.47 -43.91
C ILE A 180 15.76 16.37 -45.02
N CYS A 181 15.01 17.43 -44.68
CA CYS A 181 14.45 18.36 -45.66
C CYS A 181 15.45 19.38 -46.22
N SER A 182 16.63 19.54 -45.61
CA SER A 182 17.68 20.48 -46.05
C SER A 182 18.80 19.82 -46.86
N PHE A 183 18.72 18.52 -47.13
CA PHE A 183 19.58 17.87 -48.11
C PHE A 183 19.18 18.28 -49.54
N PRO A 184 20.07 18.86 -50.35
CA PRO A 184 19.76 19.16 -51.75
C PRO A 184 19.43 17.86 -52.49
N VAL A 185 18.34 17.87 -53.26
CA VAL A 185 17.77 16.75 -54.06
C VAL A 185 18.77 16.13 -55.07
N ALA A 186 19.99 16.66 -55.17
CA ALA A 186 20.98 16.27 -56.18
C ALA A 186 21.72 14.94 -55.92
N THR A 187 21.71 14.39 -54.70
CA THR A 187 22.57 13.23 -54.35
C THR A 187 21.86 11.87 -54.36
N PHE A 188 20.57 11.81 -54.74
CA PHE A 188 19.82 10.54 -54.73
C PHE A 188 19.95 9.72 -56.03
N LYS A 189 20.53 10.28 -57.10
CA LYS A 189 20.63 9.59 -58.40
C LYS A 189 21.83 8.64 -58.57
N LYS A 190 22.81 8.62 -57.66
CA LYS A 190 23.99 7.74 -57.81
C LYS A 190 23.90 6.38 -57.09
N ASN A 191 23.00 6.22 -56.12
CA ASN A 191 22.91 4.97 -55.34
C ASN A 191 21.80 3.99 -55.77
N LYS A 192 21.01 4.31 -56.79
CA LYS A 192 20.01 3.37 -57.32
C LYS A 192 20.62 2.29 -58.23
N GLN A 193 21.76 2.58 -58.86
CA GLN A 193 22.39 1.64 -59.81
C GLN A 193 23.18 0.50 -59.13
N ILE A 194 23.60 0.67 -57.87
CA ILE A 194 24.42 -0.33 -57.16
C ILE A 194 23.54 -1.44 -56.56
N VAL A 195 22.33 -1.12 -56.12
CA VAL A 195 21.42 -2.10 -55.48
C VAL A 195 20.70 -2.99 -56.51
N GLU A 196 20.44 -2.51 -57.72
CA GLU A 196 19.77 -3.32 -58.76
C GLU A 196 20.66 -4.39 -59.42
N ASN A 197 21.99 -4.27 -59.32
CA ASN A 197 22.92 -5.23 -59.93
C ASN A 197 23.29 -6.40 -58.99
N GLU A 198 23.16 -6.27 -57.67
CA GLU A 198 23.40 -7.37 -56.73
C GLU A 198 22.20 -8.34 -56.57
N CYS A 199 21.00 -7.95 -57.06
CA CYS A 199 19.79 -8.77 -56.94
C CYS A 199 19.52 -9.70 -58.14
N LYS A 200 20.31 -9.64 -59.22
CA LYS A 200 20.12 -10.46 -60.43
C LYS A 200 21.10 -11.62 -60.60
N SER A 201 22.00 -11.86 -59.64
CA SER A 201 22.96 -13.00 -59.70
C SER A 201 22.66 -14.13 -58.71
N ARG A 202 21.47 -14.14 -58.09
CA ARG A 202 21.05 -15.15 -57.11
C ARG A 202 19.68 -15.80 -57.37
N PHE A 203 19.22 -15.82 -58.61
CA PHE A 203 18.17 -16.74 -59.07
C PHE A 203 18.53 -17.29 -60.44
#